data_AF-A0A7C1DN05-F1
#
_entry.id   AF-A0A7C1DN05-F1
#
_cell.length_a   1.000
_cell.length_b   1.000
_cell.length_c   1.000
_cell.angle_alpha   90.00
_cell.angle_beta   90.00
_cell.angle_gamma   90.00
#
_symmetry.space_group_name_H-M   'P 1'
#
loop_
_entity.id
_entity.type
_entity.pdbx_description
1 polymer ?
#
loop_
_entity_poly.entity_id
_entity_poly.type
_entity_poly.pdbx_seq_one_letter_code
_entity_poly.pdbx_strand_id
1 'polypeptide(L)' 'MNKKQLKCLEKILERPTRADISWPDVQSLLGAFGAEIREGKGSRVRVVLRNHILNMHKPHPRKELGK' A
#
# COMPACT_ATOMS: atom_id res chain seq x y z
N MET A 1 -14.20 -8.03 5.28
CA MET A 1 -12.91 -7.81 5.96
C MET A 1 -12.61 -9.01 6.85
N ASN A 2 -11.47 -9.67 6.70
CA ASN A 2 -11.10 -10.88 7.45
C ASN A 2 -10.13 -10.57 8.61
N LYS A 3 -9.85 -11.56 9.47
CA LYS A 3 -8.96 -11.40 10.64
C LYS A 3 -7.55 -10.92 10.26
N LYS A 4 -7.03 -11.33 9.10
CA LYS A 4 -5.69 -10.92 8.62
C LYS A 4 -5.67 -9.43 8.20
N GLN A 5 -6.72 -9.00 7.51
CA GLN A 5 -6.89 -7.61 7.07
C GLN A 5 -7.10 -6.67 8.26
N LEU A 6 -7.87 -7.09 9.28
CA LEU A 6 -8.03 -6.33 10.52
C LEU A 6 -6.69 -6.11 11.23
N LYS A 7 -5.87 -7.16 11.37
CA LYS A 7 -4.51 -7.03 11.93
C LYS A 7 -3.62 -6.12 11.10
N CYS A 8 -3.76 -6.14 9.77
CA CYS A 8 -3.03 -5.22 8.89
C CYS A 8 -3.44 -3.77 9.15
N LEU A 9 -4.75 -3.50 9.30
CA LEU A 9 -5.25 -2.17 9.65
C LEU A 9 -4.73 -1.69 11.01
N GLU A 10 -4.75 -2.55 12.03
CA GLU A 10 -4.19 -2.25 13.36
C GLU A 10 -2.72 -1.85 13.27
N LYS A 11 -1.90 -2.63 12.53
CA LYS A 11 -0.47 -2.32 12.31
C LYS A 11 -0.26 -0.98 11.60
N ILE A 12 -1.12 -0.61 10.65
CA ILE A 12 -1.02 0.67 9.92
C ILE A 12 -1.32 1.85 10.86
N LEU A 13 -2.26 1.69 11.79
CA LEU A 13 -2.67 2.73 12.74
C LEU A 13 -1.74 2.82 13.98
N GLU A 14 -0.85 1.85 14.17
CA GLU A 14 0.11 1.79 15.26
C GLU A 14 1.09 2.98 15.24
N ARG A 15 1.46 3.46 16.43
CA ARG A 15 2.37 4.58 16.65
C ARG A 15 3.50 4.11 17.58
N PRO A 16 4.78 4.13 17.16
CA PRO A 16 5.31 4.65 15.90
C PRO A 16 4.90 3.81 14.68
N THR A 17 4.91 4.43 13.49
CA THR A 17 4.50 3.76 12.25
C THR A 17 5.41 2.58 11.96
N ARG A 18 4.79 1.40 11.77
CA ARG A 18 5.50 0.17 11.46
C ARG A 18 6.02 0.14 10.02
N ALA A 19 7.28 -0.25 9.86
CA ALA A 19 7.94 -0.42 8.56
C ALA A 19 7.87 -1.86 8.03
N ASP A 20 7.37 -2.82 8.81
CA ASP A 20 7.34 -4.25 8.49
C ASP A 20 6.00 -4.72 7.87
N ILE A 21 5.23 -3.79 7.30
CA ILE A 21 3.94 -4.10 6.67
C ILE A 21 4.18 -4.47 5.21
N SER A 22 3.80 -5.69 4.82
CA SER A 22 4.00 -6.17 3.45
C SER A 22 3.01 -5.54 2.48
N TRP A 23 3.47 -5.21 1.27
CA TRP A 23 2.60 -4.67 0.22
C TRP A 23 1.40 -5.57 -0.12
N PRO A 24 1.53 -6.90 -0.24
CA PRO A 24 0.39 -7.79 -0.48
C PRO A 24 -0.68 -7.72 0.62
N ASP A 25 -0.29 -7.53 1.88
CA ASP A 25 -1.25 -7.38 2.98
C ASP A 25 -2.04 -6.06 2.86
N VAL A 26 -1.36 -4.97 2.47
CA VAL A 26 -1.99 -3.67 2.19
C VAL A 26 -2.94 -3.79 1.00
N GLN A 27 -2.53 -4.46 -0.09
CA GLN A 27 -3.39 -4.69 -1.26
C GLN A 27 -4.65 -5.49 -0.88
N SER A 28 -4.50 -6.53 -0.06
CA SER A 28 -5.63 -7.32 0.43
C SER A 28 -6.59 -6.49 1.28
N LEU A 29 -6.06 -5.66 2.18
CA LEU A 29 -6.87 -4.74 3.00
C LEU A 29 -7.62 -3.73 2.13
N LEU A 30 -6.93 -3.08 1.18
CA LEU A 30 -7.52 -2.13 0.24
C LEU A 30 -8.61 -2.78 -0.61
N GLY A 31 -8.37 -4.01 -1.11
CA GLY A 31 -9.37 -4.79 -1.82
C GLY A 31 -10.61 -5.09 -0.96
N ALA A 32 -10.44 -5.34 0.34
CA ALA A 32 -11.58 -5.52 1.26
C ALA A 32 -12.42 -4.26 1.46
N PHE A 33 -11.83 -3.08 1.28
CA PHE A 33 -12.54 -1.80 1.25
C PHE A 33 -13.18 -1.48 -0.12
N GLY A 34 -12.98 -2.34 -1.12
CA GLY A 34 -13.45 -2.13 -2.48
C GLY A 34 -12.57 -1.16 -3.28
N ALA A 35 -11.28 -1.04 -2.93
CA ALA A 35 -10.36 -0.23 -3.71
C ALA A 35 -9.96 -0.92 -5.01
N GLU A 36 -9.89 -0.15 -6.10
CA GLU A 36 -9.23 -0.56 -7.34
C GLU A 36 -7.75 -0.20 -7.27
N ILE A 37 -6.88 -1.20 -7.48
CA ILE A 37 -5.43 -0.98 -7.55
C ILE A 37 -4.99 -1.16 -8.99
N ARG A 38 -4.43 -0.11 -9.59
CA ARG A 38 -3.89 -0.11 -10.95
C ARG A 38 -2.39 0.09 -10.91
N GLU A 39 -1.65 -0.91 -11.37
CA GLU A 39 -0.21 -0.78 -11.59
C GLU A 39 0.04 -0.11 -12.95
N GLY A 40 0.79 0.99 -12.94
CA GLY A 40 1.22 1.68 -14.14
C GLY A 40 2.55 1.15 -14.66
N LYS A 41 3.10 1.80 -15.70
CA LYS A 41 4.48 1.54 -16.14
C LYS A 41 5.48 1.86 -15.02
N GLY A 42 6.40 0.92 -14.76
CA GLY A 42 7.45 1.05 -13.75
C GLY A 42 6.95 0.84 -12.32
N SER A 43 7.39 1.69 -11.39
CA SER A 43 7.02 1.61 -9.96
C SER A 43 5.68 2.26 -9.62
N ARG A 44 4.95 2.81 -10.60
CA ARG A 44 3.76 3.62 -10.34
C ARG A 44 2.59 2.74 -9.93
N VAL A 45 1.97 3.05 -8.80
CA VAL A 45 0.75 2.38 -8.35
C VAL A 45 -0.31 3.45 -8.08
N ARG A 46 -1.50 3.25 -8.63
CA ARG A 46 -2.67 4.06 -8.35
C ARG A 46 -3.68 3.22 -7.57
N VAL A 47 -4.09 3.70 -6.42
CA VAL A 47 -5.17 3.14 -5.62
C VAL A 47 -6.36 4.09 -5.70
N VAL A 48 -7.52 3.59 -6.14
CA VAL A 48 -8.77 4.33 -6.17
C VAL A 48 -9.71 3.69 -5.15
N LEU A 49 -10.09 4.44 -4.12
CA LEU A 49 -11.03 4.00 -3.10
C LEU A 49 -12.19 5.00 -3.03
N ARG A 50 -13.34 4.62 -3.58
CA ARG A 50 -14.52 5.50 -3.73
C ARG A 50 -14.12 6.79 -4.46
N ASN A 51 -14.20 7.94 -3.79
CA ASN A 51 -13.86 9.26 -4.34
C ASN A 51 -12.42 9.69 -4.04
N HIS A 52 -11.60 8.81 -3.44
CA HIS A 52 -10.22 9.11 -3.10
C HIS A 52 -9.26 8.39 -4.04
N ILE A 53 -8.25 9.12 -4.50
CA ILE A 53 -7.19 8.59 -5.36
C ILE A 53 -5.86 8.79 -4.64
N LEU A 54 -5.14 7.69 -4.43
CA LEU A 54 -3.78 7.69 -3.92
C LEU A 54 -2.84 7.23 -5.03
N ASN A 55 -1.97 8.13 -5.47
CA ASN A 55 -0.87 7.79 -6.38
C ASN A 55 0.39 7.58 -5.55
N MET A 56 0.99 6.41 -5.65
CA MET A 56 2.20 6.05 -4.94
C MET A 56 3.23 5.46 -5.90
N HIS A 57 4.49 5.48 -5.48
CA HIS A 57 5.57 4.78 -6.16
C HIS A 57 5.98 3.59 -5.27
N LYS A 58 6.08 2.38 -5.84
CA LYS A 58 6.74 1.25 -5.19
C LYS A 58 8.12 1.74 -4.75
N PRO A 59 8.54 1.49 -3.49
CA PRO A 59 9.90 1.85 -3.08
C PRO A 59 10.85 1.16 -4.06
N HIS A 60 11.61 1.97 -4.79
CA HIS A 60 12.54 1.45 -5.80
C HIS A 60 13.66 0.69 -5.08
N PRO A 61 13.88 -0.60 -5.39
CA PRO A 61 15.02 -1.34 -4.87
C PRO A 61 16.26 -1.06 -5.74
N ARG A 62 16.83 0.15 -5.64
CA ARG A 62 18.22 0.52 -6.04
C ARG A 62 18.46 1.97 -5.62
N LYS A 63 19.27 2.25 -4.59
CA LYS A 63 20.75 2.45 -4.58
C LYS A 63 21.22 3.47 -5.62
N GLU A 64 21.72 4.59 -5.09
CA GLU A 64 22.49 5.68 -5.72
C GLU A 64 21.71 6.73 -6.52
N LEU A 65 21.54 7.90 -5.90
CA LEU A 65 21.54 9.16 -6.61
C LEU A 65 23.01 9.58 -6.73
N GLY A 66 23.56 9.41 -7.93
CA GLY A 66 24.88 9.93 -8.26
C GLY A 66 24.89 11.46 -8.29
N LYS A 67 25.83 12.04 -7.56
CA LYS A 67 27.00 12.70 -8.17
C LYS A 67 28.21 12.50 -7.27
#